data_AF-A0A938WFD2-F1
#
_entry.id   AF-A0A938WFD2-F1
#
_cell.length_a   1.000
_cell.length_b   1.000
_cell.length_c   1.000
_cell.angle_alpha   90.00
_cell.angle_beta   90.00
_cell.angle_gamma   90.00
#
_symmetry.space_group_name_H-M   'P 1'
#
loop_
_entity.id
_entity.type
_entity.pdbx_description
1 polymer ?
#
loop_
_entity_poly.entity_id
_entity_poly.type
_entity_poly.pdbx_seq_one_letter_code
_entity_poly.pdbx_strand_id
1 'polypeptide(L)' 'MSDLSRARLGRIDPHALAELLRLSPDQRAQLLHTLRTTPQALHPDGTVPVEVGLGISTRLRSAT' A
#
# COMPACT_ATOMS: atom_id res chain seq x y z
N MET A 1 -12.15 21.50 11.13
CA MET A 1 -12.41 20.10 10.69
C MET A 1 -11.76 19.81 9.32
N SER A 2 -10.51 20.23 9.06
CA SER A 2 -9.87 20.10 7.72
C SER A 2 -8.67 19.13 7.68
N ASP A 3 -8.10 18.77 8.83
CA ASP A 3 -6.97 17.84 8.91
C ASP A 3 -7.32 16.37 8.66
N LEU A 4 -8.54 15.96 9.02
CA LEU A 4 -8.98 14.56 8.90
C LEU A 4 -9.11 14.11 7.44
N SER A 5 -9.47 15.03 6.55
CA SER A 5 -9.58 14.78 5.11
C SER A 5 -8.21 14.76 4.43
N ARG A 6 -7.27 15.61 4.89
CA ARG A 6 -5.91 15.67 4.34
C ARG A 6 -5.05 14.48 4.80
N ALA A 7 -5.25 13.99 6.03
CA ALA A 7 -4.65 12.75 6.52
C ALA A 7 -5.17 11.50 5.80
N ARG A 8 -6.40 11.53 5.26
CA ARG A 8 -7.00 10.44 4.48
C ARG A 8 -6.61 10.47 3.00
N LEU A 9 -6.25 11.63 2.43
CA LEU A 9 -5.86 11.76 1.03
C LEU A 9 -4.54 11.05 0.69
N GLY A 10 -3.68 10.81 1.68
CA GLY A 10 -2.40 10.11 1.49
C GLY A 10 -2.42 8.64 1.91
N ARG A 11 -3.55 8.08 2.36
CA ARG A 11 -3.62 6.72 2.92
C ARG A 11 -4.67 5.89 2.21
N ILE A 12 -4.35 4.62 2.00
CA ILE A 12 -5.20 3.71 1.25
C ILE A 12 -5.18 2.33 1.89
N ASP A 13 -6.29 1.61 1.76
CA ASP A 13 -6.34 0.19 2.08
C ASP A 13 -5.38 -0.59 1.13
N PRO A 14 -4.50 -1.47 1.63
CA PRO A 14 -3.57 -2.22 0.81
C PRO A 14 -4.21 -3.07 -0.30
N HIS A 15 -5.41 -3.60 -0.06
CA HIS A 15 -6.15 -4.33 -1.09
C HIS A 15 -6.70 -3.39 -2.15
N ALA A 16 -7.31 -2.26 -1.75
CA ALA A 16 -7.77 -1.25 -2.69
C ALA A 16 -6.63 -0.72 -3.56
N LEU A 17 -5.44 -0.52 -2.98
CA LEU A 17 -4.24 -0.14 -3.72
C LEU A 17 -3.85 -1.22 -4.74
N ALA A 18 -3.85 -2.50 -4.36
CA ALA A 18 -3.51 -3.59 -5.27
C ALA A 18 -4.47 -3.66 -6.48
N GLU A 19 -5.77 -3.43 -6.26
CA GLU A 19 -6.78 -3.35 -7.31
C GLU A 19 -6.56 -2.14 -8.24
N LEU A 20 -6.33 -0.95 -7.67
CA LEU A 20 -6.05 0.26 -8.46
C LEU A 20 -4.80 0.10 -9.33
N LEU A 21 -3.78 -0.55 -8.78
CA LEU A 21 -2.52 -0.84 -9.46
C LEU A 21 -2.59 -2.04 -10.39
N ARG A 22 -3.75 -2.71 -10.48
CA ARG A 22 -4.00 -3.90 -11.29
C ARG A 22 -2.89 -4.95 -11.11
N LEU A 23 -2.49 -5.18 -9.86
CA LEU A 23 -1.45 -6.16 -9.54
C LEU A 23 -1.94 -7.57 -9.88
N SER A 24 -1.03 -8.42 -10.35
CA SER A 24 -1.32 -9.85 -10.47
C SER A 24 -1.57 -10.47 -9.09
N PRO A 25 -2.20 -11.66 -9.00
CA PRO A 25 -2.38 -12.35 -7.73
C PRO A 25 -1.08 -12.54 -6.95
N ASP A 26 0.01 -12.88 -7.63
CA ASP A 26 1.34 -13.05 -7.03
C ASP A 26 1.91 -11.71 -6.52
N GLN A 27 1.82 -10.65 -7.33
CA GLN A 27 2.27 -9.30 -6.93
C GLN A 27 1.46 -8.76 -5.74
N ARG A 28 0.16 -9.03 -5.70
CA ARG A 28 -0.71 -8.69 -4.57
C ARG A 28 -0.31 -9.45 -3.31
N ALA A 29 -0.08 -10.76 -3.41
CA ALA A 29 0.37 -11.56 -2.28
C ALA A 29 1.72 -11.04 -1.74
N GLN A 30 2.63 -10.68 -2.63
CA GLN A 30 3.94 -10.16 -2.26
C GLN A 30 3.86 -8.75 -1.65
N LEU A 31 3.02 -7.86 -2.18
CA LEU A 31 2.74 -6.55 -1.60
C LEU A 31 2.23 -6.68 -0.15
N LEU A 32 1.21 -7.52 0.05
CA LEU A 32 0.61 -7.73 1.36
C LEU A 32 1.59 -8.38 2.33
N HIS A 33 2.40 -9.32 1.86
CA HIS A 33 3.47 -9.92 2.65
C HIS A 33 4.50 -8.87 3.08
N THR A 34 5.00 -8.05 2.15
CA THR A 34 5.95 -6.96 2.43
C THR A 34 5.40 -5.95 3.44
N LEU A 35 4.12 -5.59 3.32
CA LEU A 35 3.48 -4.66 4.27
C LEU A 35 3.36 -5.27 5.68
N ARG A 36 3.04 -6.57 5.78
CA ARG A 36 2.98 -7.27 7.07
C ARG A 36 4.34 -7.43 7.73
N THR A 37 5.40 -7.60 6.95
CA THR A 37 6.78 -7.70 7.45
C THR A 37 7.45 -6.34 7.66
N THR A 38 6.80 -5.25 7.24
CA THR A 38 7.28 -3.87 7.41
C THR A 38 6.30 -3.10 8.30
N PRO A 39 6.34 -3.26 9.64
CA PRO A 39 5.35 -2.68 10.55
C PRO A 39 5.29 -1.14 10.49
N GLN A 40 6.40 -0.49 10.14
CA GLN A 40 6.49 0.96 9.94
C GLN A 40 5.80 1.47 8.66
N ALA A 41 5.43 0.57 7.72
CA ALA A 41 4.69 0.92 6.52
C ALA A 41 3.17 0.95 6.74
N LEU A 42 2.68 0.27 7.78
CA LEU A 42 1.26 0.20 8.10
C LEU A 42 0.92 1.16 9.23
N HIS A 43 -0.18 1.89 9.05
CA HIS A 43 -0.79 2.62 10.14
C HIS A 43 -1.56 1.67 11.08
N PRO A 44 -1.83 2.09 12.33
CA PRO A 44 -2.60 1.30 13.28
C PRO A 44 -4.01 0.93 12.81
N ASP A 45 -4.55 1.69 11.84
CA ASP A 45 -5.85 1.44 11.21
C ASP A 45 -5.80 0.45 10.03
N GLY A 46 -4.63 -0.12 9.74
CA GLY A 46 -4.42 -1.06 8.64
C GLY A 46 -4.23 -0.42 7.27
N THR A 47 -4.22 0.92 7.17
CA THR A 47 -3.96 1.63 5.92
C THR A 47 -2.46 1.83 5.68
N VAL A 48 -2.07 1.97 4.42
CA VAL A 48 -0.70 2.28 4.00
C VAL A 48 -0.65 3.67 3.37
N PRO A 49 0.38 4.49 3.61
CA PRO A 49 0.60 5.69 2.82
C PRO A 49 0.74 5.34 1.32
N VAL A 50 0.05 6.07 0.45
CA VAL A 50 -0.01 5.78 -0.99
C VAL A 50 1.39 5.73 -1.59
N GLU A 51 2.27 6.65 -1.20
CA GLU A 51 3.67 6.72 -1.64
C GLU A 51 4.48 5.47 -1.25
N VAL A 52 4.25 4.92 -0.05
CA VAL A 52 4.91 3.70 0.42
C VAL A 52 4.41 2.49 -0.36
N GLY A 53 3.09 2.39 -0.54
CA GLY A 53 2.48 1.32 -1.31
C GLY A 53 2.87 1.34 -2.79
N LEU A 54 2.97 2.53 -3.40
CA LEU A 54 3.50 2.72 -4.75
C LEU A 54 4.97 2.30 -4.84
N GLY A 55 5.82 2.72 -3.89
CA GLY A 55 7.24 2.39 -3.87
C GLY A 55 7.53 0.88 -3.71
N ILE A 56 6.69 0.16 -2.97
CA ILE A 56 6.76 -1.31 -2.90
C ILE A 56 6.32 -1.92 -4.23
N SER A 57 5.18 -1.48 -4.76
CA SER A 57 4.61 -2.02 -6.00
C SER A 57 5.53 -1.83 -7.21
N THR A 58 6.23 -0.70 -7.32
CA THR A 58 7.24 -0.46 -8.37
C THR A 58 8.40 -1.46 -8.29
N ARG A 59 8.90 -1.73 -7.08
CA ARG A 59 9.97 -2.73 -6.87
C ARG A 59 9.51 -4.14 -7.21
N LEU A 60 8.27 -4.48 -6.89
CA LEU A 60 7.69 -5.78 -7.25
C LEU A 60 7.58 -5.95 -8.76
N ARG A 61 7.22 -4.90 -9.52
CA ARG A 61 7.20 -4.97 -10.98
C ARG A 61 8.59 -5.08 -11.60
N SER A 62 9.60 -4.45 -11.01
CA SER A 62 10.98 -4.50 -11.51
C SER A 62 11.71 -5.81 -11.18
N ALA A 63 11.20 -6.61 -10.24
CA ALA A 63 11.81 -7.87 -9.80
C ALA A 63 11.33 -9.10 -10.61
N THR A 64 10.44 -8.90 -11.57
CA THR A 64 9.90 -9.88 -12.53
C THR A 64 10.23 -9.46 -13.94
#